data_AF-A0A834F5M9-F1
#
_entry.id   AF-A0A834F5M9-F1
#
_cell.length_a   1.000
_cell.length_b   1.000
_cell.length_c   1.000
_cell.angle_alpha   90.00
_cell.angle_beta   90.00
_cell.angle_gamma   90.00
#
_symmetry.space_group_name_H-M   'P 1'
#
loop_
_entity.id
_entity.type
_entity.pdbx_description
1 polymer ?
#
loop_
_entity_poly.entity_id
_entity_poly.type
_entity_poly.pdbx_seq_one_letter_code
_entity_poly.pdbx_strand_id
1 'polypeptide(L)'
;MEDLRENSDPRADPRNGTDGSGPMSLTDDVPRGLPLVNPPRGRKLVLHVDLNSTILVSDAVTAQGTVAALDYFLTTVTWGRMNKGKWEWLSGAPSLLPPCSDAVSYYSQFGRTLSFTSAAGKRFRGVLDEHLQMLRWPEGVKEDKELSIRGEDGHLYHWILPSFFQLLRDLTQEGQEFAIVFRTFGSDLPRVLRAMNRVLTEGCHPLFPDLPELKLNVDMNPGKIRCNKKGVVLTRADQNWSTRDGERSLYQYLSSLEGLGGFRDDYDWWVANTYSSLGGKPLWIDPFDQQVQHIFIDDNIRQNDEDSVVNSKVFLDPSGSETRTAFTSELYDITLVQNDLLRAVSDHGYFTRRVHICMENYAQNLQQGAS
;
A
#
# COMPACT_ATOMS: atom_id res chain seq x y z
N MET A 1 -40.58 67.77 29.56
CA MET A 1 -40.13 67.71 30.97
C MET A 1 -38.97 66.73 30.99
N GLU A 2 -37.79 67.17 30.54
CA GLU A 2 -36.78 67.93 31.32
C GLU A 2 -36.19 67.02 32.40
N ASP A 3 -34.90 66.70 32.47
CA ASP A 3 -33.70 67.49 32.16
C ASP A 3 -32.46 66.55 32.01
N LEU A 4 -31.60 66.76 30.99
CA LEU A 4 -30.24 67.37 31.00
C LEU A 4 -29.10 66.42 31.42
N ARG A 5 -28.24 66.02 30.46
CA ARG A 5 -26.83 66.47 30.20
C ARG A 5 -25.83 65.85 31.19
N GLU A 6 -24.72 65.24 30.76
CA GLU A 6 -23.57 65.95 30.19
C GLU A 6 -22.71 65.12 29.22
N ASN A 7 -22.20 65.85 28.22
CA ASN A 7 -21.06 65.53 27.37
C ASN A 7 -19.77 65.45 28.18
N SER A 8 -18.84 64.58 27.76
CA SER A 8 -17.49 65.02 27.42
C SER A 8 -16.66 63.86 26.86
N ASP A 9 -16.21 64.04 25.63
CA ASP A 9 -15.11 63.31 25.03
C ASP A 9 -13.93 64.30 24.93
N PRO A 10 -12.70 63.93 25.30
CA PRO A 10 -11.61 64.30 24.41
C PRO A 10 -10.53 63.22 24.26
N ARG A 11 -10.18 63.03 22.98
CA ARG A 11 -8.95 62.48 22.40
C ARG A 11 -7.67 62.64 23.26
N ALA A 12 -6.89 61.56 23.38
CA ALA A 12 -5.42 61.61 23.33
C ALA A 12 -4.81 60.23 23.00
N ASP A 13 -3.75 60.30 22.19
CA ASP A 13 -2.98 59.29 21.46
C ASP A 13 -2.03 58.43 22.35
N PRO A 14 -1.24 57.47 21.81
CA PRO A 14 -1.03 56.14 22.41
C PRO A 14 0.37 55.98 23.03
N ARG A 15 0.52 55.12 24.04
CA ARG A 15 1.84 54.62 24.46
C ARG A 15 1.81 53.15 24.88
N ASN A 16 2.47 52.37 24.04
CA ASN A 16 3.25 51.14 24.26
C ASN A 16 3.30 50.48 25.66
N GLY A 17 3.12 49.15 25.60
CA GLY A 17 3.73 48.11 26.46
C GLY A 17 2.97 47.82 27.75
N THR A 18 2.67 46.58 28.14
CA THR A 18 3.10 45.23 27.74
C THR A 18 2.16 44.22 28.43
N ASP A 19 2.09 43.02 27.84
CA ASP A 19 1.74 41.71 28.43
C ASP A 19 0.28 41.40 28.80
N GLY A 20 -0.25 40.38 28.12
CA GLY A 20 -1.56 39.78 28.40
C GLY A 20 -1.94 38.73 27.36
N SER A 21 -1.43 37.53 27.55
CA SER A 21 -1.66 36.28 26.82
C SER A 21 -3.14 35.97 26.52
N GLY A 22 -3.42 35.65 25.24
CA GLY A 22 -4.67 35.12 24.71
C GLY A 22 -4.42 34.34 23.40
N PRO A 23 -5.24 33.35 23.05
CA PRO A 23 -4.79 32.10 22.43
C PRO A 23 -4.51 32.20 20.92
N MET A 24 -3.39 31.62 20.49
CA MET A 24 -3.05 31.38 19.09
C MET A 24 -4.08 30.44 18.45
N SER A 25 -4.85 30.99 17.52
CA SER A 25 -5.52 30.22 16.49
C SER A 25 -4.46 29.72 15.52
N LEU A 26 -4.09 28.44 15.64
CA LEU A 26 -3.36 27.73 14.60
C LEU A 26 -4.37 27.28 13.56
N THR A 27 -4.53 28.11 12.53
CA THR A 27 -5.10 27.70 11.25
C THR A 27 -4.09 26.77 10.59
N ASP A 28 -4.41 25.48 10.49
CA ASP A 28 -3.65 24.53 9.68
C ASP A 28 -3.85 24.89 8.20
N ASP A 29 -2.98 25.76 7.70
CA ASP A 29 -2.76 25.99 6.29
C ASP A 29 -2.17 24.70 5.68
N VAL A 30 -3.04 23.93 5.01
CA VAL A 30 -2.65 22.87 4.10
C VAL A 30 -1.82 23.50 2.97
N PRO A 31 -0.55 23.13 2.76
CA PRO A 31 0.21 23.61 1.63
C PRO A 31 -0.45 23.12 0.34
N ARG A 32 -1.07 24.05 -0.41
CA ARG A 32 -1.48 23.80 -1.79
C ARG A 32 -0.24 23.46 -2.61
N GLY A 33 -0.23 22.24 -3.16
CA GLY A 33 0.50 21.84 -4.35
C GLY A 33 1.96 22.27 -4.42
N LEU A 34 2.85 21.45 -3.87
CA LEU A 34 4.21 21.40 -4.41
C LEU A 34 4.11 20.95 -5.88
N PRO A 35 4.86 21.57 -6.81
CA PRO A 35 4.93 21.08 -8.17
C PRO A 35 5.48 19.66 -8.13
N LEU A 36 4.75 18.72 -8.73
CA LEU A 36 5.25 17.36 -8.97
C LEU A 36 6.54 17.52 -9.81
N VAL A 37 7.70 17.39 -9.16
CA VAL A 37 8.96 17.34 -9.89
C VAL A 37 8.91 16.05 -10.67
N ASN A 38 8.84 16.13 -12.00
CA ASN A 38 8.87 14.93 -12.83
C ASN A 38 10.04 14.06 -12.37
N PRO A 39 9.79 12.84 -11.84
CA PRO A 39 10.87 12.01 -11.35
C PRO A 39 11.83 11.70 -12.51
N PRO A 40 13.12 11.49 -12.24
CA PRO A 40 14.13 11.33 -13.28
C PRO A 40 13.73 10.21 -14.24
N ARG A 41 13.35 10.60 -15.44
CA ARG A 41 12.96 9.71 -16.53
C ARG A 41 14.20 8.91 -16.95
N GLY A 42 14.12 7.59 -16.93
CA GLY A 42 15.18 6.73 -17.46
C GLY A 42 15.37 5.37 -16.78
N ARG A 43 14.74 5.12 -15.62
CA ARG A 43 14.77 3.79 -14.99
C ARG A 43 13.46 3.06 -15.24
N LYS A 44 13.54 1.77 -15.54
CA LYS A 44 12.38 0.87 -15.52
C LYS A 44 11.94 0.60 -14.08
N LEU A 45 10.63 0.60 -13.85
CA LEU A 45 10.06 0.19 -12.56
C LEU A 45 9.62 -1.27 -12.61
N VAL A 46 9.94 -2.04 -11.56
CA VAL A 46 9.35 -3.36 -11.34
C VAL A 46 8.55 -3.30 -10.04
N LEU A 47 7.23 -3.20 -10.19
CA LEU A 47 6.31 -3.06 -9.06
C LEU A 47 5.84 -4.44 -8.62
N HIS A 48 6.32 -4.89 -7.47
CA HIS A 48 5.83 -6.09 -6.80
C HIS A 48 4.61 -5.69 -5.97
N VAL A 49 3.44 -6.19 -6.34
CA VAL A 49 2.16 -5.76 -5.75
C VAL A 49 1.50 -6.95 -5.09
N ASP A 50 1.36 -6.89 -3.78
CA ASP A 50 0.54 -7.87 -3.07
C ASP A 50 -0.95 -7.77 -3.46
N LEU A 51 -1.72 -8.83 -3.21
CA LEU A 51 -3.13 -8.89 -3.57
C LEU A 51 -4.06 -8.49 -2.41
N ASN A 52 -4.18 -9.34 -1.39
CA ASN A 52 -5.21 -9.23 -0.36
C ASN A 52 -4.90 -8.06 0.58
N SER A 53 -5.89 -7.21 0.89
CA SER A 53 -5.70 -5.95 1.64
C SER A 53 -4.76 -4.92 0.99
N THR A 54 -4.22 -5.23 -0.20
CA THR A 54 -3.39 -4.33 -1.01
C THR A 54 -4.20 -3.77 -2.18
N ILE A 55 -4.53 -4.60 -3.17
CA ILE A 55 -5.41 -4.22 -4.31
C ILE A 55 -6.74 -4.96 -4.32
N LEU A 56 -6.94 -5.93 -3.43
CA LEU A 56 -8.19 -6.68 -3.26
C LEU A 56 -8.74 -6.45 -1.85
N VAL A 57 -10.03 -6.13 -1.74
CA VAL A 57 -10.74 -6.04 -0.45
C VAL A 57 -11.58 -7.30 -0.26
N SER A 58 -10.88 -8.43 -0.16
CA SER A 58 -11.45 -9.76 0.08
C SER A 58 -10.30 -10.73 0.35
N ASP A 59 -10.58 -11.84 1.03
CA ASP A 59 -9.60 -12.92 1.24
C ASP A 59 -10.25 -14.28 0.99
N ALA A 60 -9.85 -14.91 -0.12
CA ALA A 60 -10.35 -16.23 -0.50
C ALA A 60 -9.84 -17.36 0.42
N VAL A 61 -8.65 -17.20 1.03
CA VAL A 61 -8.06 -18.21 1.92
C VAL A 61 -8.80 -18.24 3.24
N THR A 62 -9.10 -17.07 3.80
CA THR A 62 -9.86 -16.98 5.07
C THR A 62 -11.37 -16.82 4.88
N ALA A 63 -11.85 -16.97 3.64
CA ALA A 63 -13.25 -16.86 3.23
C ALA A 63 -13.93 -15.55 3.68
N GLN A 64 -13.20 -14.44 3.67
CA GLN A 64 -13.75 -13.11 3.95
C GLN A 64 -14.20 -12.44 2.65
N GLY A 65 -15.47 -12.06 2.61
CA GLY A 65 -15.98 -11.13 1.60
C GLY A 65 -15.59 -9.69 1.96
N THR A 66 -16.04 -8.75 1.13
CA THR A 66 -15.58 -7.36 1.19
C THR A 66 -15.90 -6.65 2.50
N VAL A 67 -17.08 -6.90 3.07
CA VAL A 67 -17.47 -6.27 4.33
C VAL A 67 -16.62 -6.81 5.47
N ALA A 68 -16.47 -8.14 5.55
CA ALA A 68 -15.68 -8.76 6.61
C ALA A 68 -14.17 -8.44 6.49
N ALA A 69 -13.64 -8.34 5.28
CA ALA A 69 -12.23 -8.01 5.04
C ALA A 69 -11.91 -6.58 5.47
N LEU A 70 -12.75 -5.61 5.11
CA LEU A 70 -12.55 -4.22 5.51
C LEU A 70 -12.79 -3.99 7.02
N ASP A 71 -13.81 -4.64 7.60
CA ASP A 71 -14.06 -4.63 9.04
C ASP A 71 -12.88 -5.24 9.83
N TYR A 72 -12.30 -6.32 9.30
CA TYR A 72 -11.08 -6.93 9.84
C TYR A 72 -9.88 -5.98 9.73
N PHE A 73 -9.66 -5.36 8.57
CA PHE A 73 -8.56 -4.39 8.38
C PHE A 73 -8.60 -3.28 9.44
N LEU A 74 -9.78 -2.77 9.80
CA LEU A 74 -9.90 -1.75 10.85
C LEU A 74 -9.36 -2.21 12.21
N THR A 75 -9.33 -3.51 12.51
CA THR A 75 -8.70 -4.01 13.75
C THR A 75 -7.18 -3.83 13.78
N THR A 76 -6.53 -3.78 12.61
CA THR A 76 -5.07 -3.67 12.48
C THR A 76 -4.58 -2.22 12.52
N VAL A 77 -5.44 -1.27 12.15
CA VAL A 77 -5.13 0.18 12.08
C VAL A 77 -5.87 1.01 13.14
N THR A 78 -6.45 0.38 14.16
CA THR A 78 -7.06 1.08 15.30
C THR A 78 -6.33 0.77 16.59
N TRP A 79 -6.08 1.80 17.39
CA TRP A 79 -5.06 1.79 18.42
C TRP A 79 -5.63 2.02 19.81
N GLY A 80 -5.09 1.29 20.78
CA GLY A 80 -5.44 1.44 22.18
C GLY A 80 -4.37 0.88 23.10
N ARG A 81 -4.72 0.77 24.37
CA ARG A 81 -3.87 0.13 25.39
C ARG A 81 -4.71 -0.51 26.48
N MET A 82 -4.11 -1.45 27.18
CA MET A 82 -4.71 -2.04 28.39
C MET A 82 -4.41 -1.16 29.60
N ASN A 83 -5.46 -0.62 30.22
CA ASN A 83 -5.38 0.17 31.45
C ASN A 83 -6.21 -0.50 32.55
N LYS A 84 -5.55 -1.00 33.60
CA LYS A 84 -6.18 -1.71 34.74
C LYS A 84 -7.14 -2.83 34.29
N GLY A 85 -6.72 -3.61 33.29
CA GLY A 85 -7.50 -4.73 32.75
C GLY A 85 -8.64 -4.34 31.80
N LYS A 86 -8.76 -3.06 31.42
CA LYS A 86 -9.74 -2.57 30.45
C LYS A 86 -9.06 -1.99 29.22
N TRP A 87 -9.68 -2.17 28.06
CA TRP A 87 -9.23 -1.54 26.82
C TRP A 87 -9.58 -0.06 26.82
N GLU A 88 -8.59 0.78 26.53
CA GLU A 88 -8.72 2.22 26.36
C GLU A 88 -8.29 2.59 24.94
N TRP A 89 -9.18 3.22 24.18
CA TRP A 89 -8.88 3.72 22.84
C TRP A 89 -7.98 4.95 22.91
N LEU A 90 -6.89 4.95 22.17
CA LEU A 90 -5.94 6.07 22.11
C LEU A 90 -6.26 7.05 20.98
N SER A 91 -7.03 6.61 19.97
CA SER A 91 -7.48 7.44 18.86
C SER A 91 -8.96 7.22 18.53
N GLY A 92 -9.60 8.27 18.02
CA GLY A 92 -10.93 8.22 17.40
C GLY A 92 -10.90 7.89 15.91
N ALA A 93 -9.73 7.96 15.28
CA ALA A 93 -9.53 7.70 13.85
C ALA A 93 -8.51 6.56 13.64
N PRO A 94 -8.67 5.73 12.60
CA PRO A 94 -7.66 4.75 12.22
C PRO A 94 -6.41 5.44 11.68
N SER A 95 -5.27 4.78 11.82
CA SER A 95 -3.99 5.21 11.27
C SER A 95 -3.10 4.01 11.00
N LEU A 96 -2.29 4.07 9.95
CA LEU A 96 -1.32 3.00 9.66
C LEU A 96 -0.27 2.84 10.76
N LEU A 97 0.17 3.96 11.32
CA LEU A 97 1.17 4.00 12.39
C LEU A 97 0.50 4.22 13.74
N PRO A 98 1.06 3.63 14.81
CA PRO A 98 0.59 3.89 16.16
C PRO A 98 0.73 5.38 16.52
N PRO A 99 -0.24 5.96 17.25
CA PRO A 99 -0.16 7.36 17.68
C PRO A 99 0.94 7.63 18.71
N CYS A 100 1.42 6.60 19.41
CA CYS A 100 2.49 6.67 20.41
C CYS A 100 3.12 5.29 20.64
N SER A 101 4.29 5.24 21.29
CA SER A 101 5.09 4.01 21.44
C SER A 101 4.47 2.91 22.30
N ASP A 102 3.56 3.26 23.22
CA ASP A 102 2.83 2.31 24.07
C ASP A 102 1.50 1.84 23.46
N ALA A 103 1.14 2.34 22.27
CA ALA A 103 -0.07 1.95 21.58
C ALA A 103 0.09 0.55 20.96
N VAL A 104 -0.93 -0.29 21.15
CA VAL A 104 -1.06 -1.58 20.47
C VAL A 104 -2.30 -1.55 19.59
N SER A 105 -2.23 -2.22 18.44
CA SER A 105 -3.41 -2.36 17.58
C SER A 105 -4.44 -3.25 18.28
N TYR A 106 -5.74 -3.06 17.96
CA TYR A 106 -6.78 -3.93 18.50
C TYR A 106 -6.53 -5.40 18.12
N TYR A 107 -6.09 -5.64 16.88
CA TYR A 107 -5.71 -6.96 16.40
C TYR A 107 -4.57 -7.58 17.20
N SER A 108 -3.48 -6.85 17.45
CA SER A 108 -2.34 -7.39 18.21
C SER A 108 -2.73 -7.77 19.64
N GLN A 109 -3.69 -7.06 20.24
CA GLN A 109 -4.15 -7.31 21.61
C GLN A 109 -5.16 -8.46 21.73
N PHE A 110 -6.10 -8.57 20.79
CA PHE A 110 -7.25 -9.49 20.89
C PHE A 110 -7.31 -10.55 19.78
N GLY A 111 -6.40 -10.48 18.81
CA GLY A 111 -6.40 -11.32 17.63
C GLY A 111 -7.56 -10.99 16.67
N ARG A 112 -7.83 -11.94 15.78
CA ARG A 112 -8.89 -11.82 14.78
C ARG A 112 -10.27 -11.70 15.45
N THR A 113 -10.92 -10.58 15.22
CA THR A 113 -12.27 -10.30 15.73
C THR A 113 -13.25 -10.18 14.57
N LEU A 114 -14.32 -10.97 14.59
CA LEU A 114 -15.39 -10.86 13.62
C LEU A 114 -16.37 -9.75 14.03
N SER A 115 -16.91 -9.01 13.07
CA SER A 115 -17.91 -7.96 13.31
C SER A 115 -17.42 -6.88 14.29
N PHE A 116 -16.16 -6.49 14.16
CA PHE A 116 -15.48 -5.54 15.02
C PHE A 116 -16.26 -4.23 15.19
N THR A 117 -16.67 -3.61 14.07
CA THR A 117 -17.45 -2.36 14.09
C THR A 117 -18.89 -2.52 14.59
N SER A 118 -19.38 -3.75 14.75
CA SER A 118 -20.68 -4.02 15.38
C SER A 118 -20.57 -4.21 16.90
N ALA A 119 -19.36 -4.37 17.42
CA ALA A 119 -19.10 -4.67 18.83
C ALA A 119 -18.07 -3.70 19.45
N ALA A 120 -16.83 -4.15 19.66
CA ALA A 120 -15.82 -3.37 20.36
C ALA A 120 -15.41 -2.09 19.60
N GLY A 121 -15.42 -2.16 18.27
CA GLY A 121 -15.04 -1.10 17.35
C GLY A 121 -16.18 -0.19 16.89
N LYS A 122 -17.33 -0.16 17.58
CA LYS A 122 -18.53 0.62 17.18
C LYS A 122 -18.25 2.05 16.74
N ARG A 123 -17.29 2.72 17.36
CA ARG A 123 -16.88 4.09 17.01
C ARG A 123 -16.31 4.22 15.58
N PHE A 124 -15.75 3.15 15.02
CA PHE A 124 -15.17 3.12 13.69
C PHE A 124 -16.18 2.67 12.62
N ARG A 125 -17.45 2.45 13.00
CA ARG A 125 -18.49 2.02 12.06
C ARG A 125 -18.69 3.01 10.91
N GLY A 126 -18.64 4.32 11.20
CA GLY A 126 -18.74 5.35 10.17
C GLY A 126 -17.63 5.25 9.11
N VAL A 127 -16.40 4.91 9.53
CA VAL A 127 -15.28 4.69 8.61
C VAL A 127 -15.55 3.49 7.70
N LEU A 128 -16.04 2.37 8.27
CA LEU A 128 -16.39 1.20 7.47
C LEU A 128 -17.46 1.53 6.43
N ASP A 129 -18.56 2.16 6.85
CA ASP A 129 -19.68 2.47 5.97
C ASP A 129 -19.28 3.44 4.84
N GLU A 130 -18.48 4.46 5.16
CA GLU A 130 -17.93 5.41 4.19
C GLU A 130 -17.07 4.72 3.12
N HIS A 131 -16.14 3.85 3.54
CA HIS A 131 -15.23 3.19 2.61
C HIS A 131 -15.92 2.08 1.79
N LEU A 132 -16.91 1.39 2.38
CA LEU A 132 -17.78 0.49 1.61
C LEU A 132 -18.55 1.26 0.54
N GLN A 133 -19.04 2.46 0.84
CA GLN A 133 -19.72 3.29 -0.15
C GLN A 133 -18.79 3.67 -1.32
N MET A 134 -17.53 3.99 -1.05
CA MET A 134 -16.53 4.29 -2.08
C MET A 134 -16.13 3.07 -2.92
N LEU A 135 -16.17 1.87 -2.33
CA LEU A 135 -15.90 0.60 -3.02
C LEU A 135 -17.03 0.12 -3.93
N ARG A 136 -18.20 0.78 -3.93
CA ARG A 136 -19.37 0.28 -4.65
C ARG A 136 -19.13 0.19 -6.15
N TRP A 137 -19.53 -0.94 -6.71
CA TRP A 137 -19.66 -1.07 -8.14
C TRP A 137 -20.70 -0.05 -8.65
N PRO A 138 -20.49 0.62 -9.79
CA PRO A 138 -21.35 1.71 -10.23
C PRO A 138 -22.82 1.29 -10.37
N GLU A 139 -23.73 2.13 -9.88
CA GLU A 139 -25.16 1.87 -9.94
C GLU A 139 -25.65 1.77 -11.40
N GLY A 140 -26.56 0.83 -11.66
CA GLY A 140 -27.09 0.57 -13.00
C GLY A 140 -26.15 -0.21 -13.92
N VAL A 141 -24.90 -0.45 -13.53
CA VAL A 141 -23.97 -1.30 -14.29
C VAL A 141 -24.17 -2.76 -13.91
N LYS A 142 -24.28 -3.63 -14.92
CA LYS A 142 -24.45 -5.07 -14.72
C LYS A 142 -23.25 -5.66 -13.96
N GLU A 143 -23.53 -6.64 -13.09
CA GLU A 143 -22.49 -7.41 -12.41
C GLU A 143 -21.51 -8.04 -13.42
N ASP A 144 -20.22 -7.82 -13.18
CA ASP A 144 -19.14 -8.50 -13.87
C ASP A 144 -18.43 -9.48 -12.93
N LYS A 145 -18.48 -10.77 -13.23
CA LYS A 145 -17.99 -11.82 -12.32
C LYS A 145 -16.48 -11.79 -12.10
N GLU A 146 -15.72 -11.14 -12.97
CA GLU A 146 -14.26 -11.04 -12.84
C GLU A 146 -13.83 -9.70 -12.23
N LEU A 147 -14.63 -8.64 -12.36
CA LEU A 147 -14.27 -7.29 -11.89
C LEU A 147 -15.02 -6.82 -10.65
N SER A 148 -16.09 -7.52 -10.30
CA SER A 148 -16.92 -7.21 -9.15
C SER A 148 -17.09 -8.41 -8.22
N ILE A 149 -17.48 -8.11 -6.98
CA ILE A 149 -17.74 -9.11 -5.95
C ILE A 149 -18.95 -8.69 -5.13
N ARG A 150 -19.81 -9.65 -4.81
CA ARG A 150 -20.96 -9.42 -3.94
C ARG A 150 -20.54 -9.57 -2.49
N GLY A 151 -20.69 -8.51 -1.70
CA GLY A 151 -20.41 -8.52 -0.28
C GLY A 151 -21.51 -9.22 0.53
N GLU A 152 -21.21 -9.44 1.79
CA GLU A 152 -22.09 -10.11 2.76
C GLU A 152 -23.38 -9.34 3.02
N ASP A 153 -23.36 -8.03 2.79
CA ASP A 153 -24.52 -7.13 2.87
C ASP A 153 -25.37 -7.11 1.58
N GLY A 154 -25.07 -7.99 0.62
CA GLY A 154 -25.80 -8.17 -0.63
C GLY A 154 -25.45 -7.16 -1.72
N HIS A 155 -24.62 -6.16 -1.42
CA HIS A 155 -24.23 -5.15 -2.38
C HIS A 155 -23.05 -5.58 -3.25
N LEU A 156 -22.86 -4.89 -4.36
CA LEU A 156 -21.80 -5.18 -5.32
C LEU A 156 -20.66 -4.17 -5.18
N TYR A 157 -19.44 -4.68 -5.13
CA TYR A 157 -18.21 -3.92 -4.92
C TYR A 157 -17.22 -4.16 -6.06
N HIS A 158 -16.32 -3.21 -6.29
CA HIS A 158 -15.12 -3.43 -7.10
C HIS A 158 -14.29 -4.55 -6.45
N TRP A 159 -13.90 -5.56 -7.23
CA TRP A 159 -13.06 -6.65 -6.72
C TRP A 159 -11.58 -6.24 -6.67
N ILE A 160 -11.10 -5.54 -7.71
CA ILE A 160 -9.79 -4.89 -7.75
C ILE A 160 -10.00 -3.38 -7.53
N LEU A 161 -9.19 -2.76 -6.67
CA LEU A 161 -9.31 -1.35 -6.34
C LEU A 161 -9.20 -0.44 -7.59
N PRO A 162 -10.09 0.55 -7.76
CA PRO A 162 -9.98 1.57 -8.80
C PRO A 162 -8.63 2.29 -8.87
N SER A 163 -8.01 2.55 -7.71
CA SER A 163 -6.70 3.20 -7.62
C SER A 163 -5.57 2.41 -8.28
N PHE A 164 -5.68 1.08 -8.37
CA PHE A 164 -4.69 0.26 -9.07
C PHE A 164 -4.80 0.43 -10.59
N PHE A 165 -6.00 0.52 -11.14
CA PHE A 165 -6.20 0.83 -12.56
C PHE A 165 -5.71 2.25 -12.91
N GLN A 166 -5.95 3.20 -12.00
CA GLN A 166 -5.41 4.56 -12.14
C GLN A 166 -3.88 4.56 -12.21
N LEU A 167 -3.19 3.79 -11.36
CA LEU A 167 -1.73 3.65 -11.42
C LEU A 167 -1.24 3.22 -12.82
N LEU A 168 -1.85 2.19 -13.41
CA LEU A 168 -1.45 1.71 -14.74
C LEU A 168 -1.61 2.80 -15.79
N ARG A 169 -2.72 3.55 -15.71
CA ARG A 169 -2.99 4.67 -16.61
C ARG A 169 -1.96 5.77 -16.45
N ASP A 170 -1.70 6.20 -15.22
CA ASP A 170 -0.78 7.30 -14.91
C ASP A 170 0.63 6.97 -15.41
N LEU A 171 1.18 5.80 -15.04
CA LEU A 171 2.52 5.40 -15.46
C LEU A 171 2.66 5.31 -16.99
N THR A 172 1.62 4.81 -17.67
CA THR A 172 1.62 4.74 -19.14
C THR A 172 1.57 6.12 -19.77
N GLN A 173 0.72 7.02 -19.26
CA GLN A 173 0.58 8.41 -19.75
C GLN A 173 1.85 9.24 -19.49
N GLU A 174 2.54 8.96 -18.38
CA GLU A 174 3.84 9.56 -18.04
C GLU A 174 4.97 9.07 -18.96
N GLY A 175 4.74 8.00 -19.73
CA GLY A 175 5.77 7.33 -20.53
C GLY A 175 6.80 6.61 -19.69
N GLN A 176 6.44 6.24 -18.46
CA GLN A 176 7.30 5.49 -17.55
C GLN A 176 7.35 4.02 -18.01
N GLU A 177 8.54 3.47 -18.16
CA GLU A 177 8.68 2.03 -18.43
C GLU A 177 8.45 1.26 -17.12
N PHE A 178 7.55 0.27 -17.12
CA PHE A 178 7.28 -0.51 -15.93
C PHE A 178 6.82 -1.95 -16.23
N ALA A 179 6.93 -2.79 -15.21
CA ALA A 179 6.30 -4.10 -15.13
C ALA A 179 5.59 -4.26 -13.77
N ILE A 180 4.48 -4.99 -13.76
CA ILE A 180 3.77 -5.40 -12.53
C ILE A 180 4.02 -6.88 -12.28
N VAL A 181 4.46 -7.17 -11.07
CA VAL A 181 4.64 -8.52 -10.55
C VAL A 181 3.66 -8.71 -9.39
N PHE A 182 2.51 -9.31 -9.65
CA PHE A 182 1.57 -9.69 -8.60
C PHE A 182 2.20 -10.74 -7.68
N ARG A 183 2.09 -10.53 -6.38
CA ARG A 183 2.63 -11.39 -5.32
C ARG A 183 1.50 -11.82 -4.41
N THR A 184 1.45 -13.08 -4.02
CA THR A 184 0.44 -13.55 -3.07
C THR A 184 0.85 -14.88 -2.46
N PHE A 185 0.55 -15.08 -1.19
CA PHE A 185 0.59 -16.41 -0.57
C PHE A 185 -0.66 -17.25 -0.93
N GLY A 186 -1.74 -16.59 -1.33
CA GLY A 186 -3.06 -17.18 -1.54
C GLY A 186 -3.29 -17.77 -2.94
N SER A 187 -4.57 -17.86 -3.31
CA SER A 187 -5.04 -18.51 -4.53
C SER A 187 -5.66 -17.56 -5.56
N ASP A 188 -5.67 -16.25 -5.29
CA ASP A 188 -6.37 -15.25 -6.12
C ASP A 188 -5.65 -14.91 -7.44
N LEU A 189 -4.34 -15.19 -7.54
CA LEU A 189 -3.51 -14.80 -8.68
C LEU A 189 -4.10 -15.18 -10.06
N PRO A 190 -4.56 -16.42 -10.32
CA PRO A 190 -5.14 -16.77 -11.62
C PRO A 190 -6.37 -15.95 -11.99
N ARG A 191 -7.18 -15.54 -11.00
CA ARG A 191 -8.37 -14.71 -11.23
C ARG A 191 -7.96 -13.26 -11.52
N VAL A 192 -6.97 -12.72 -10.80
CA VAL A 192 -6.40 -11.39 -11.09
C VAL A 192 -5.86 -11.32 -12.52
N LEU A 193 -5.08 -12.32 -12.96
CA LEU A 193 -4.54 -12.34 -14.33
C LEU A 193 -5.66 -12.35 -15.39
N ARG A 194 -6.73 -13.15 -15.19
CA ARG A 194 -7.90 -13.14 -16.09
C ARG A 194 -8.61 -11.78 -16.11
N ALA A 195 -8.85 -11.20 -14.94
CA ALA A 195 -9.49 -9.90 -14.80
C ALA A 195 -8.67 -8.80 -15.53
N MET A 196 -7.36 -8.76 -15.31
CA MET A 196 -6.46 -7.81 -15.96
C MET A 196 -6.42 -7.99 -17.48
N ASN A 197 -6.27 -9.23 -17.96
CA ASN A 197 -6.26 -9.52 -19.38
C ASN A 197 -7.56 -9.07 -20.05
N ARG A 198 -8.70 -9.34 -19.43
CA ARG A 198 -10.00 -8.95 -19.96
C ARG A 198 -10.18 -7.44 -20.00
N VAL A 199 -9.76 -6.72 -18.96
CA VAL A 199 -9.86 -5.25 -18.93
C VAL A 199 -8.94 -4.60 -19.97
N LEU A 200 -7.71 -5.11 -20.12
CA LEU A 200 -6.73 -4.60 -21.08
C LEU A 200 -7.00 -4.99 -22.54
N THR A 201 -7.92 -5.93 -22.81
CA THR A 201 -8.25 -6.34 -24.18
C THR A 201 -9.66 -5.92 -24.59
N GLU A 202 -10.63 -5.99 -23.68
CA GLU A 202 -12.05 -5.77 -23.99
C GLU A 202 -12.58 -4.41 -23.49
N GLY A 203 -11.85 -3.70 -22.62
CA GLY A 203 -12.31 -2.41 -22.07
C GLY A 203 -13.50 -2.55 -21.12
N CYS A 204 -13.56 -3.66 -20.39
CA CYS A 204 -14.74 -4.04 -19.59
C CYS A 204 -14.94 -3.28 -18.28
N HIS A 205 -14.00 -2.43 -17.83
CA HIS A 205 -14.14 -1.75 -16.54
C HIS A 205 -14.94 -0.44 -16.69
N PRO A 206 -16.05 -0.24 -15.94
CA PRO A 206 -16.96 0.89 -16.14
C PRO A 206 -16.33 2.27 -15.87
N LEU A 207 -15.33 2.34 -14.98
CA LEU A 207 -14.61 3.58 -14.67
C LEU A 207 -13.34 3.79 -15.50
N PHE A 208 -12.88 2.76 -16.21
CA PHE A 208 -11.62 2.79 -16.96
C PHE A 208 -11.79 2.09 -18.32
N PRO A 209 -12.68 2.60 -19.19
CA PRO A 209 -12.93 2.01 -20.50
C PRO A 209 -11.74 2.15 -21.47
N ASP A 210 -10.82 3.06 -21.17
CA ASP A 210 -9.61 3.42 -21.93
C ASP A 210 -8.42 2.47 -21.68
N LEU A 211 -8.52 1.52 -20.75
CA LEU A 211 -7.41 0.61 -20.43
C LEU A 211 -6.85 -0.21 -21.61
N PRO A 212 -7.63 -0.61 -22.63
CA PRO A 212 -7.07 -1.25 -23.82
C PRO A 212 -6.09 -0.37 -24.61
N GLU A 213 -6.19 0.96 -24.49
CA GLU A 213 -5.29 1.89 -25.17
C GLU A 213 -3.88 1.89 -24.59
N LEU A 214 -3.72 1.36 -23.36
CA LEU A 214 -2.41 1.26 -22.70
C LEU A 214 -1.49 0.22 -23.36
N LYS A 215 -2.05 -0.72 -24.14
CA LYS A 215 -1.30 -1.79 -24.84
C LYS A 215 -0.37 -2.61 -23.93
N LEU A 216 -0.78 -2.77 -22.67
CA LEU A 216 -0.06 -3.62 -21.71
C LEU A 216 -0.44 -5.08 -21.94
N ASN A 217 0.55 -5.97 -21.92
CA ASN A 217 0.35 -7.40 -22.04
C ASN A 217 0.22 -8.05 -20.65
N VAL A 218 -0.50 -9.17 -20.58
CA VAL A 218 -0.62 -9.99 -19.36
C VAL A 218 -0.05 -11.39 -19.61
N ASP A 219 0.95 -11.78 -18.84
CA ASP A 219 1.41 -13.17 -18.80
C ASP A 219 0.43 -14.01 -17.97
N MET A 220 -0.36 -14.81 -18.68
CA MET A 220 -1.40 -15.67 -18.12
C MET A 220 -0.85 -16.92 -17.40
N ASN A 221 0.47 -17.12 -17.36
CA ASN A 221 1.10 -18.26 -16.70
C ASN A 221 1.57 -17.88 -15.29
N PRO A 222 0.78 -18.15 -14.23
CA PRO A 222 1.19 -17.84 -12.88
C PRO A 222 2.44 -18.64 -12.50
N GLY A 223 3.49 -17.94 -12.05
CA GLY A 223 4.67 -18.58 -11.52
C GLY A 223 4.51 -18.99 -10.05
N LYS A 224 5.52 -19.68 -9.52
CA LYS A 224 5.62 -20.01 -8.09
C LYS A 224 7.02 -19.68 -7.59
N ILE A 225 7.08 -19.14 -6.38
CA ILE A 225 8.32 -18.95 -5.65
C ILE A 225 8.29 -19.93 -4.48
N ARG A 226 9.34 -20.74 -4.37
CA ARG A 226 9.52 -21.73 -3.30
C ARG A 226 10.81 -21.48 -2.58
N CYS A 227 10.74 -21.54 -1.25
CA CYS A 227 11.85 -21.24 -0.37
C CYS A 227 12.19 -22.50 0.42
N ASN A 228 13.48 -22.73 0.63
CA ASN A 228 13.96 -23.78 1.51
C ASN A 228 15.34 -23.40 2.07
N LYS A 229 15.88 -24.25 2.94
CA LYS A 229 17.22 -24.04 3.55
C LYS A 229 18.36 -23.88 2.53
N LYS A 230 18.17 -24.32 1.28
CA LYS A 230 19.17 -24.21 0.20
C LYS A 230 18.95 -23.00 -0.71
N GLY A 231 18.01 -22.12 -0.38
CA GLY A 231 17.74 -20.89 -1.14
C GLY A 231 16.33 -20.80 -1.71
N VAL A 232 16.16 -19.89 -2.67
CA VAL A 232 14.89 -19.59 -3.34
C VAL A 232 14.90 -20.16 -4.75
N VAL A 233 13.77 -20.74 -5.16
CA VAL A 233 13.53 -21.23 -6.53
C VAL A 233 12.28 -20.57 -7.07
N LEU A 234 12.42 -19.85 -8.16
CA LEU A 234 11.32 -19.30 -8.96
C LEU A 234 11.05 -20.24 -10.13
N THR A 235 9.79 -20.55 -10.37
CA THR A 235 9.34 -21.40 -11.49
C THR A 235 8.22 -20.70 -12.26
N ARG A 236 8.27 -20.77 -13.59
CA ARG A 236 7.18 -20.34 -14.47
C ARG A 236 7.23 -21.17 -15.74
N ALA A 237 6.09 -21.75 -16.13
CA ALA A 237 6.02 -22.74 -17.21
C ALA A 237 7.11 -23.82 -17.01
N ASP A 238 7.93 -24.07 -18.04
CA ASP A 238 9.04 -25.06 -17.99
C ASP A 238 10.38 -24.47 -17.54
N GLN A 239 10.41 -23.19 -17.14
CA GLN A 239 11.62 -22.49 -16.74
C GLN A 239 11.73 -22.37 -15.22
N ASN A 240 12.96 -22.38 -14.72
CA ASN A 240 13.26 -22.17 -13.31
C ASN A 240 14.55 -21.37 -13.11
N TRP A 241 14.58 -20.60 -12.03
CA TRP A 241 15.72 -19.79 -11.60
C TRP A 241 15.92 -20.02 -10.12
N SER A 242 17.17 -20.17 -9.68
CA SER A 242 17.49 -20.58 -8.32
C SER A 242 18.65 -19.77 -7.77
N THR A 243 18.59 -19.40 -6.49
CA THR A 243 19.70 -18.67 -5.85
C THR A 243 20.96 -19.52 -5.72
N ARG A 244 20.87 -20.85 -5.96
CA ARG A 244 22.05 -21.72 -6.13
C ARG A 244 22.90 -21.38 -7.36
N ASP A 245 22.28 -20.76 -8.36
CA ASP A 245 22.95 -20.26 -9.55
C ASP A 245 23.44 -18.80 -9.34
N GLY A 246 23.34 -18.30 -8.10
CA GLY A 246 23.64 -16.92 -7.69
C GLY A 246 22.37 -16.10 -7.48
N GLU A 247 22.33 -15.29 -6.41
CA GLU A 247 21.22 -14.38 -6.09
C GLU A 247 20.88 -13.42 -7.25
N ARG A 248 21.91 -13.02 -8.02
CA ARG A 248 21.78 -12.10 -9.15
C ARG A 248 20.96 -12.67 -10.32
N SER A 249 20.90 -13.99 -10.46
CA SER A 249 20.10 -14.63 -11.52
C SER A 249 18.60 -14.36 -11.35
N LEU A 250 18.09 -14.40 -10.12
CA LEU A 250 16.69 -14.07 -9.84
C LEU A 250 16.41 -12.58 -10.01
N TYR A 251 17.34 -11.72 -9.57
CA TYR A 251 17.24 -10.28 -9.79
C TYR A 251 17.12 -9.96 -11.29
N GLN A 252 18.07 -10.43 -12.11
CA GLN A 252 18.08 -10.19 -13.56
C GLN A 252 16.81 -10.72 -14.25
N TYR A 253 16.33 -11.89 -13.85
CA TYR A 253 15.08 -12.42 -14.37
C TYR A 253 13.90 -11.49 -14.04
N LEU A 254 13.72 -11.13 -12.76
CA LEU A 254 12.64 -10.24 -12.34
C LEU A 254 12.73 -8.85 -13.00
N SER A 255 13.93 -8.30 -13.16
CA SER A 255 14.20 -7.05 -13.87
C SER A 255 13.83 -7.09 -15.35
N SER A 256 13.94 -8.26 -15.98
CA SER A 256 13.61 -8.46 -17.39
C SER A 256 12.12 -8.62 -17.67
N LEU A 257 11.28 -8.80 -16.64
CA LEU A 257 9.83 -8.93 -16.82
C LEU A 257 9.22 -7.69 -17.46
N GLU A 258 8.22 -7.88 -18.31
CA GLU A 258 7.46 -6.82 -18.99
C GLU A 258 5.96 -7.04 -18.79
N GLY A 259 5.18 -5.96 -18.92
CA GLY A 259 3.73 -6.02 -18.77
C GLY A 259 3.32 -6.43 -17.36
N LEU A 260 2.27 -7.25 -17.26
CA LEU A 260 1.71 -7.73 -15.99
C LEU A 260 1.87 -9.24 -15.90
N GLY A 261 2.34 -9.73 -14.76
CA GLY A 261 2.39 -11.16 -14.46
C GLY A 261 2.43 -11.37 -12.95
N GLY A 262 2.65 -12.60 -12.49
CA GLY A 262 2.76 -12.80 -11.04
C GLY A 262 3.29 -14.14 -10.60
N PHE A 263 3.47 -14.24 -9.30
CA PHE A 263 3.99 -15.41 -8.60
C PHE A 263 3.18 -15.67 -7.34
N ARG A 264 2.90 -16.95 -7.09
CA ARG A 264 2.48 -17.39 -5.77
C ARG A 264 3.71 -17.66 -4.90
N ASP A 265 3.79 -16.94 -3.79
CA ASP A 265 4.81 -17.04 -2.75
C ASP A 265 4.64 -18.29 -1.86
N ASP A 266 5.67 -18.59 -1.09
CA ASP A 266 5.75 -19.81 -0.30
C ASP A 266 5.16 -19.66 1.10
N TYR A 267 3.84 -19.80 1.20
CA TYR A 267 3.13 -19.68 2.48
C TYR A 267 3.64 -20.67 3.54
N ASP A 268 3.86 -21.92 3.16
CA ASP A 268 4.31 -22.98 4.09
C ASP A 268 5.69 -22.65 4.67
N TRP A 269 6.57 -22.04 3.86
CA TRP A 269 7.86 -21.55 4.34
C TRP A 269 7.72 -20.36 5.29
N TRP A 270 6.81 -19.43 5.01
CA TRP A 270 6.55 -18.29 5.88
C TRP A 270 6.02 -18.74 7.25
N VAL A 271 5.08 -19.69 7.27
CA VAL A 271 4.56 -20.32 8.50
C VAL A 271 5.68 -21.02 9.27
N ALA A 272 6.52 -21.81 8.59
CA ALA A 272 7.63 -22.53 9.21
C ALA A 272 8.68 -21.61 9.85
N ASN A 273 8.74 -20.34 9.44
CA ASN A 273 9.60 -19.30 10.00
C ASN A 273 8.79 -18.29 10.83
N THR A 274 7.72 -18.76 11.47
CA THR A 274 6.90 -18.03 12.45
C THR A 274 6.40 -16.68 11.94
N TYR A 275 6.04 -16.60 10.66
CA TYR A 275 5.55 -15.38 9.99
C TYR A 275 6.55 -14.20 9.99
N SER A 276 7.82 -14.45 10.29
CA SER A 276 8.86 -13.41 10.26
C SER A 276 9.30 -13.05 8.84
N SER A 277 9.97 -11.91 8.71
CA SER A 277 10.62 -11.45 7.47
C SER A 277 11.59 -12.48 6.88
N LEU A 278 12.23 -13.34 7.68
CA LEU A 278 13.12 -14.39 7.18
C LEU A 278 12.38 -15.46 6.35
N GLY A 279 11.12 -15.72 6.68
CA GLY A 279 10.21 -16.57 5.91
C GLY A 279 9.42 -15.84 4.83
N GLY A 280 9.51 -14.52 4.81
CA GLY A 280 8.70 -13.64 3.99
C GLY A 280 8.97 -13.74 2.48
N LYS A 281 8.29 -12.88 1.73
CA LYS A 281 8.39 -12.80 0.28
C LYS A 281 9.78 -12.28 -0.10
N PRO A 282 10.61 -13.06 -0.82
CA PRO A 282 11.95 -12.62 -1.18
C PRO A 282 11.90 -11.51 -2.22
N LEU A 283 12.73 -10.49 -2.00
CA LEU A 283 12.93 -9.34 -2.87
C LEU A 283 14.42 -9.03 -2.97
N TRP A 284 14.93 -8.86 -4.18
CA TRP A 284 16.31 -8.46 -4.44
C TRP A 284 16.37 -7.01 -4.89
N ILE A 285 17.33 -6.28 -4.34
CA ILE A 285 17.57 -4.87 -4.61
C ILE A 285 19.05 -4.71 -4.93
N ASP A 286 19.32 -4.17 -6.12
CA ASP A 286 20.67 -3.81 -6.54
C ASP A 286 20.82 -2.28 -6.49
N PRO A 287 21.49 -1.72 -5.48
CA PRO A 287 21.72 -0.28 -5.40
C PRO A 287 22.70 0.22 -6.47
N PHE A 288 23.40 -0.68 -7.17
CA PHE A 288 24.33 -0.35 -8.25
C PHE A 288 23.65 -0.35 -9.62
N ASP A 289 22.44 -0.92 -9.74
CA ASP A 289 21.67 -0.88 -10.97
C ASP A 289 21.01 0.50 -11.14
N GLN A 290 21.52 1.25 -12.13
CA GLN A 290 21.03 2.57 -12.48
C GLN A 290 19.86 2.54 -13.49
N GLN A 291 19.49 1.36 -14.00
CA GLN A 291 18.48 1.16 -15.03
C GLN A 291 17.17 0.61 -14.47
N VAL A 292 17.19 -0.11 -13.35
CA VAL A 292 15.98 -0.75 -12.81
C VAL A 292 15.79 -0.43 -11.33
N GLN A 293 14.56 -0.05 -10.95
CA GLN A 293 14.15 0.11 -9.57
C GLN A 293 13.00 -0.87 -9.25
N HIS A 294 13.17 -1.65 -8.18
CA HIS A 294 12.12 -2.51 -7.66
C HIS A 294 11.39 -1.80 -6.52
N ILE A 295 10.06 -1.83 -6.54
CA ILE A 295 9.22 -1.31 -5.45
C ILE A 295 8.23 -2.41 -5.06
N PHE A 296 8.15 -2.73 -3.77
CA PHE A 296 7.23 -3.71 -3.20
C PHE A 296 6.15 -3.00 -2.40
N ILE A 297 4.88 -3.26 -2.75
CA ILE A 297 3.71 -2.69 -2.10
C ILE A 297 2.93 -3.83 -1.44
N ASP A 298 2.77 -3.76 -0.13
CA ASP A 298 2.11 -4.80 0.66
C ASP A 298 1.56 -4.19 1.96
N ASP A 299 0.36 -4.61 2.38
CA ASP A 299 -0.26 -4.13 3.62
C ASP A 299 0.47 -4.61 4.88
N ASN A 300 1.25 -5.69 4.79
CA ASN A 300 2.02 -6.30 5.90
C ASN A 300 3.50 -5.92 5.93
N ILE A 301 3.91 -4.88 5.18
CA ILE A 301 5.19 -4.23 5.41
C ILE A 301 5.11 -3.44 6.74
N ARG A 302 6.11 -3.61 7.60
CA ARG A 302 6.18 -2.98 8.92
C ARG A 302 7.55 -2.36 9.13
N GLN A 303 7.61 -1.17 9.72
CA GLN A 303 8.90 -0.52 10.01
C GLN A 303 9.72 -1.29 11.07
N ASN A 304 9.06 -2.10 11.91
CA ASN A 304 9.72 -3.10 12.75
C ASN A 304 9.81 -4.44 11.99
N ASP A 305 11.02 -4.93 11.82
CA ASP A 305 11.30 -6.11 10.97
C ASP A 305 10.83 -7.46 11.52
N GLU A 306 10.41 -7.51 12.78
CA GLU A 306 9.95 -8.73 13.43
C GLU A 306 8.78 -9.37 12.67
N ASP A 307 7.86 -8.53 12.19
CA ASP A 307 6.60 -8.96 11.55
C ASP A 307 6.45 -8.45 10.10
N SER A 308 7.50 -7.89 9.50
CA SER A 308 7.46 -7.40 8.12
C SER A 308 7.45 -8.58 7.14
N VAL A 309 6.54 -8.57 6.16
CA VAL A 309 6.32 -9.72 5.26
C VAL A 309 7.37 -9.89 4.16
N VAL A 310 8.25 -8.91 3.95
CA VAL A 310 9.24 -8.91 2.85
C VAL A 310 10.62 -9.29 3.37
N ASN A 311 11.26 -10.25 2.70
CA ASN A 311 12.66 -10.62 2.94
C ASN A 311 13.56 -9.86 1.95
N SER A 312 13.96 -8.66 2.32
CA SER A 312 14.74 -7.76 1.46
C SER A 312 16.21 -8.15 1.43
N LYS A 313 16.73 -8.48 0.24
CA LYS A 313 18.13 -8.82 -0.03
C LYS A 313 18.78 -7.71 -0.85
N VAL A 314 19.80 -7.07 -0.29
CA VAL A 314 20.54 -5.96 -0.93
C VAL A 314 21.91 -6.46 -1.37
N PHE A 315 22.26 -6.29 -2.65
CA PHE A 315 23.58 -6.64 -3.17
C PHE A 315 24.68 -5.77 -2.54
N LEU A 316 25.82 -6.40 -2.25
CA LEU A 316 26.95 -5.73 -1.59
C LEU A 316 27.96 -5.14 -2.57
N ASP A 317 28.01 -5.64 -3.79
CA ASP A 317 28.90 -5.15 -4.83
C ASP A 317 28.25 -5.22 -6.23
N PRO A 318 28.73 -4.43 -7.21
CA PRO A 318 28.10 -4.32 -8.54
C PRO A 318 28.11 -5.59 -9.38
N SER A 319 29.04 -6.52 -9.11
CA SER A 319 29.33 -7.67 -10.00
C SER A 319 29.19 -9.03 -9.32
N GLY A 320 29.11 -9.05 -8.00
CA GLY A 320 29.05 -10.23 -7.18
C GLY A 320 27.62 -10.66 -6.91
N SER A 321 27.52 -11.79 -6.23
CA SER A 321 26.26 -12.45 -5.89
C SER A 321 25.96 -12.40 -4.40
N GLU A 322 26.82 -11.75 -3.61
CA GLU A 322 26.62 -11.63 -2.18
C GLU A 322 25.55 -10.58 -1.87
N THR A 323 24.66 -10.94 -0.95
CA THR A 323 23.61 -10.06 -0.46
C THR A 323 23.63 -10.03 1.06
N ARG A 324 23.18 -8.92 1.62
CA ARG A 324 22.77 -8.85 3.03
C ARG A 324 21.25 -8.77 3.11
N THR A 325 20.68 -9.24 4.22
CA THR A 325 19.31 -8.87 4.57
C THR A 325 19.33 -7.42 5.05
N ALA A 326 18.45 -6.58 4.51
CA ALA A 326 18.28 -5.20 4.95
C ALA A 326 17.05 -5.06 5.86
N PHE A 327 17.13 -4.14 6.81
CA PHE A 327 15.98 -3.76 7.63
C PHE A 327 14.96 -2.98 6.78
N THR A 328 13.68 -3.16 7.07
CA THR A 328 12.58 -2.51 6.35
C THR A 328 12.68 -0.99 6.44
N SER A 329 13.14 -0.47 7.58
CA SER A 329 13.36 0.97 7.79
C SER A 329 14.41 1.58 6.86
N GLU A 330 15.40 0.80 6.41
CA GLU A 330 16.41 1.27 5.43
C GLU A 330 15.81 1.48 4.04
N LEU A 331 14.69 0.82 3.74
CA LEU A 331 14.12 0.70 2.41
C LEU A 331 12.71 1.29 2.28
N TYR A 332 12.12 1.70 3.41
CA TYR A 332 10.80 2.28 3.49
C TYR A 332 10.73 3.57 2.66
N ASP A 333 9.69 3.70 1.85
CA ASP A 333 9.50 4.81 0.90
C ASP A 333 10.63 4.95 -0.13
N ILE A 334 11.44 3.91 -0.32
CA ILE A 334 12.51 3.83 -1.34
C ILE A 334 12.25 2.64 -2.27
N THR A 335 12.14 1.44 -1.69
CA THR A 335 11.76 0.21 -2.39
C THR A 335 10.63 -0.56 -1.70
N LEU A 336 10.20 -0.15 -0.50
CA LEU A 336 9.13 -0.80 0.25
C LEU A 336 8.04 0.21 0.62
N VAL A 337 6.78 -0.17 0.39
CA VAL A 337 5.60 0.64 0.70
C VAL A 337 4.60 -0.19 1.49
N GLN A 338 4.34 0.22 2.74
CA GLN A 338 3.18 -0.28 3.46
C GLN A 338 1.90 0.31 2.84
N ASN A 339 0.99 -0.56 2.41
CA ASN A 339 -0.28 -0.12 1.83
C ASN A 339 -1.21 0.46 2.90
N ASP A 340 -1.77 1.64 2.61
CA ASP A 340 -2.90 2.23 3.35
C ASP A 340 -4.18 1.89 2.60
N LEU A 341 -4.86 0.82 3.03
CA LEU A 341 -6.06 0.36 2.33
C LEU A 341 -7.17 1.43 2.30
N LEU A 342 -7.33 2.21 3.37
CA LEU A 342 -8.36 3.26 3.43
C LEU A 342 -8.06 4.37 2.41
N ARG A 343 -6.79 4.78 2.28
CA ARG A 343 -6.38 5.73 1.23
C ARG A 343 -6.42 5.13 -0.17
N ALA A 344 -6.04 3.87 -0.34
CA ALA A 344 -6.14 3.17 -1.62
C ALA A 344 -7.59 3.05 -2.11
N VAL A 345 -8.56 3.00 -1.19
CA VAL A 345 -10.00 3.04 -1.50
C VAL A 345 -10.48 4.46 -1.81
N SER A 346 -10.11 5.44 -0.98
CA SER A 346 -10.67 6.80 -1.05
C SER A 346 -10.01 7.72 -2.08
N ASP A 347 -8.79 7.40 -2.54
CA ASP A 347 -8.02 8.24 -3.45
C ASP A 347 -7.46 7.43 -4.63
N HIS A 348 -8.02 7.66 -5.82
CA HIS A 348 -7.59 6.95 -7.04
C HIS A 348 -6.10 7.16 -7.35
N GLY A 349 -5.50 8.30 -7.01
CA GLY A 349 -4.09 8.58 -7.25
C GLY A 349 -3.15 8.08 -6.15
N TYR A 350 -3.65 7.33 -5.16
CA TYR A 350 -2.86 6.84 -4.02
C TYR A 350 -1.59 6.10 -4.46
N PHE A 351 -1.73 5.03 -5.23
CA PHE A 351 -0.57 4.22 -5.61
C PHE A 351 0.42 5.00 -6.47
N THR A 352 -0.05 5.81 -7.41
CA THR A 352 0.79 6.68 -8.25
C THR A 352 1.69 7.56 -7.39
N ARG A 353 1.11 8.27 -6.41
CA ARG A 353 1.89 9.12 -5.50
C ARG A 353 2.88 8.34 -4.65
N ARG A 354 2.52 7.13 -4.18
CA ARG A 354 3.46 6.28 -3.42
C ARG A 354 4.64 5.82 -4.28
N VAL A 355 4.39 5.45 -5.54
CA VAL A 355 5.44 5.11 -6.50
C VAL A 355 6.34 6.32 -6.79
N HIS A 356 5.78 7.52 -7.00
CA HIS A 356 6.58 8.73 -7.21
C HIS A 356 7.47 9.07 -6.01
N ILE A 357 6.96 8.96 -4.78
CA ILE A 357 7.77 9.14 -3.57
C ILE A 357 8.96 8.17 -3.57
N CYS A 358 8.74 6.89 -3.88
CA CYS A 358 9.82 5.91 -3.99
C CYS A 358 10.84 6.27 -5.08
N MET A 359 10.40 6.76 -6.23
CA MET A 359 11.30 7.18 -7.31
C MET A 359 12.18 8.37 -6.91
N GLU A 360 11.59 9.37 -6.26
CA GLU A 360 12.28 10.57 -5.76
C GLU A 360 13.31 10.19 -4.69
N ASN A 361 12.90 9.42 -3.68
CA ASN A 361 13.78 9.01 -2.59
C ASN A 361 14.90 8.07 -3.06
N TYR A 362 14.62 7.17 -4.01
CA TYR A 362 15.65 6.31 -4.59
C TYR A 362 16.69 7.13 -5.36
N ALA A 363 16.26 8.12 -6.13
CA ALA A 363 17.18 9.02 -6.83
C ALA A 363 18.08 9.82 -5.87
N GLN A 364 17.52 10.30 -4.75
CA GLN A 364 18.29 11.01 -3.72
C GLN A 364 19.32 10.10 -3.02
N ASN A 365 18.92 8.86 -2.67
CA ASN A 365 19.82 7.90 -2.04
C ASN A 365 21.01 7.54 -2.94
N LEU A 366 20.78 7.37 -4.24
CA LEU A 366 21.87 7.12 -5.19
C LEU A 366 22.85 8.29 -5.31
N GLN A 367 22.38 9.54 -5.23
CA GLN A 367 23.24 10.72 -5.25
C GLN A 367 24.09 10.84 -3.98
N GLN A 368 23.50 10.54 -2.82
CA GLN A 368 24.19 10.58 -1.54
C GLN A 368 25.21 9.44 -1.38
N GLY A 369 24.94 8.26 -1.93
CA GLY A 369 25.89 7.13 -1.93
C GLY A 369 27.03 7.25 -2.94
N ALA A 370 26.93 8.15 -3.91
CA ALA A 370 27.97 8.44 -4.90
C ALA A 370 28.89 9.61 -4.51
N SER A 371 28.59 10.30 -3.41
CA SER A 371 29.38 11.39 -2.81
C SER A 371 30.24 10.87 -1.66
#